data_AF-A0A5C4RBC4-F1
#
_entry.id   AF-A0A5C4RBC4-F1
#
_cell.length_a   1.000
_cell.length_b   1.000
_cell.length_c   1.000
_cell.angle_alpha   90.00
_cell.angle_beta   90.00
_cell.angle_gamma   90.00
#
_symmetry.space_group_name_H-M   'P 1'
#
loop_
_entity.id
_entity.type
_entity.pdbx_description
1 polymer ?
#
loop_
_entity_poly.entity_id
_entity_poly.type
_entity_poly.pdbx_seq_one_letter_code
_entity_poly.pdbx_strand_id
1 'polypeptide(L)'
;MAASKREELGQIVIRPPAGMRERIKAAADANNRSMNAEIVATLEEKYPAPAFDWVDAATRVSIIANAMKDLVSSFEGAKTAAEIEAFNRDFEALRREHEKLVDKIFGDRDGRIQS
;
A
#
# COMPACT_ATOMS: atom_id res chain seq x y z
N MET A 1 13.16 11.47 27.72
CA MET A 1 13.30 12.53 26.70
C MET A 1 12.84 11.94 25.37
N ALA A 2 11.68 12.36 24.86
CA ALA A 2 11.12 11.82 23.62
C ALA A 2 11.79 12.49 22.43
N ALA A 3 12.55 11.74 21.64
CA ALA A 3 12.97 12.18 20.32
C ALA A 3 11.69 12.44 19.50
N SER A 4 11.48 13.70 19.10
CA SER A 4 10.32 14.09 18.31
C SER A 4 10.37 13.36 16.98
N LYS A 5 9.40 12.46 16.83
CA LYS A 5 9.10 11.61 15.68
C LYS A 5 8.71 12.46 14.47
N ARG A 6 9.62 13.28 13.95
CA ARG A 6 9.62 13.68 12.53
C ARG A 6 10.17 12.47 11.76
N GLU A 7 9.36 11.42 11.65
CA GLU A 7 9.66 10.26 10.82
C GLU A 7 10.09 10.73 9.43
N GLU A 8 11.39 10.57 9.14
CA GLU A 8 12.05 10.61 7.84
C GLU A 8 11.16 11.06 6.68
N LEU A 9 10.85 12.36 6.63
CA LEU A 9 10.33 12.96 5.40
C LEU A 9 11.54 13.12 4.48
N GLY A 10 11.53 12.42 3.35
CA GLY A 10 12.57 12.54 2.34
C GLY A 10 12.74 14.00 1.93
N GLN A 11 13.95 14.53 2.08
CA GLN A 11 14.24 15.90 1.70
C GLN A 11 14.60 15.95 0.21
N ILE A 12 13.82 16.70 -0.57
CA ILE A 12 14.11 16.94 -1.99
C ILE A 12 14.76 18.32 -2.13
N VAL A 13 15.97 18.36 -2.67
CA VAL A 13 16.66 19.62 -3.00
C VAL A 13 16.36 20.00 -4.45
N ILE A 14 15.55 21.04 -4.64
CA ILE A 14 15.18 21.56 -5.96
C ILE A 14 16.10 22.73 -6.31
N ARG A 15 16.61 22.77 -7.55
CA ARG A 15 17.37 23.89 -8.12
C ARG A 15 16.54 24.60 -9.18
N PRO A 16 15.58 25.47 -8.78
CA PRO A 16 14.67 26.09 -9.73
C PRO A 16 15.38 27.17 -10.57
N PRO A 17 14.93 27.43 -11.82
CA PRO A 17 15.39 28.57 -12.60
C PRO A 17 15.06 29.91 -11.90
N ALA A 18 15.74 30.97 -12.31
CA ALA A 18 15.56 32.31 -11.74
C ALA A 18 14.08 32.75 -11.76
N GLY A 19 13.62 33.37 -10.66
CA GLY A 19 12.25 33.86 -10.52
C GLY A 19 11.19 32.80 -10.20
N MET A 20 11.50 31.50 -10.30
CA MET A 20 10.52 30.45 -10.01
C MET A 20 10.21 30.34 -8.51
N ARG A 21 11.18 30.64 -7.63
CA ARG A 21 10.93 30.62 -6.17
C ARG A 21 9.91 31.67 -5.76
N GLU A 22 10.00 32.87 -6.34
CA GLU A 22 9.08 33.98 -6.08
C GLU A 22 7.68 33.65 -6.59
N ARG A 23 7.57 32.99 -7.75
CA ARG A 23 6.30 32.48 -8.28
C ARG A 23 5.66 31.44 -7.38
N ILE A 24 6.44 30.49 -6.84
CA ILE A 24 5.94 29.50 -5.88
C ILE A 24 5.46 30.19 -4.60
N LYS A 25 6.21 31.18 -4.10
CA LYS A 25 5.80 31.95 -2.93
C LYS A 25 4.47 32.67 -3.15
N ALA A 26 4.31 33.37 -4.28
CA ALA A 26 3.07 34.06 -4.60
C ALA A 26 1.86 33.10 -4.67
N ALA A 27 2.05 31.90 -5.26
CA ALA A 27 1.01 30.88 -5.29
C ALA A 27 0.67 30.34 -3.89
N ALA A 28 1.69 30.07 -3.08
CA ALA A 28 1.51 29.61 -1.70
C ALA A 28 0.75 30.63 -0.85
N ASP A 29 1.10 31.92 -0.96
CA ASP A 29 0.43 33.03 -0.26
C ASP A 29 -1.03 33.15 -0.71
N ALA A 30 -1.32 33.05 -2.02
CA ALA A 30 -2.69 33.06 -2.55
C ALA A 30 -3.53 31.86 -2.07
N ASN A 31 -2.91 30.70 -1.87
CA ASN A 31 -3.55 29.46 -1.41
C ASN A 31 -3.56 29.31 0.13
N ASN A 32 -3.08 30.30 0.89
CA ASN A 32 -2.93 30.24 2.35
C ASN A 32 -2.14 28.99 2.83
N ARG A 33 -1.07 28.64 2.12
CA ARG A 33 -0.21 27.48 2.39
C ARG A 33 1.23 27.91 2.62
N SER A 34 2.01 27.09 3.32
CA SER A 34 3.47 27.24 3.28
C SER A 34 3.99 26.90 1.87
N MET A 35 5.13 27.45 1.48
CA MET A 35 5.77 27.09 0.20
C MET A 35 5.96 25.57 0.05
N ASN A 36 6.32 24.86 1.12
CA ASN A 36 6.48 23.41 1.07
C ASN A 36 5.15 22.70 0.81
N ALA A 37 4.07 23.13 1.49
CA ALA A 37 2.73 22.58 1.27
C ALA A 37 2.23 22.84 -0.15
N GLU A 38 2.55 23.99 -0.73
CA GLU A 38 2.20 24.30 -2.12
C GLU A 38 2.97 23.43 -3.12
N ILE A 39 4.27 23.21 -2.90
CA ILE A 39 5.09 22.31 -3.72
C ILE A 39 4.52 20.89 -3.66
N VAL A 40 4.22 20.38 -2.46
CA VAL A 40 3.65 19.04 -2.28
C VAL A 40 2.30 18.94 -2.99
N ALA A 41 1.38 19.89 -2.77
CA ALA A 41 0.06 19.87 -3.40
C ALA A 41 0.15 19.90 -4.94
N THR A 42 1.05 20.71 -5.50
CA THR A 42 1.27 20.78 -6.95
C THR A 42 1.82 19.45 -7.49
N LEU A 43 2.71 18.80 -6.74
CA LEU A 43 3.27 17.51 -7.13
C LEU A 43 2.22 16.39 -7.02
N GLU A 44 1.39 16.38 -5.98
CA GLU A 44 0.31 15.40 -5.81
C GLU A 44 -0.76 15.50 -6.91
N GLU A 45 -1.05 16.70 -7.40
CA GLU A 45 -1.96 16.88 -8.54
C GLU A 45 -1.41 16.23 -9.81
N LYS A 46 -0.09 16.35 -10.05
CA LYS A 46 0.55 15.82 -11.26
C LYS A 46 0.98 14.36 -11.16
N TYR A 47 1.30 13.93 -9.95
CA TYR A 47 1.79 12.61 -9.59
C TYR A 47 0.97 12.08 -8.39
N PRO A 48 -0.31 11.77 -8.60
CA PRO A 48 -1.15 11.26 -7.53
C PRO A 48 -0.58 9.95 -7.01
N ALA A 49 -0.78 9.70 -5.71
CA ALA A 49 -0.48 8.38 -5.15
C ALA A 49 -1.22 7.30 -5.98
N PRO A 50 -0.62 6.11 -6.18
CA PRO A 50 -1.30 5.01 -6.83
C PRO A 50 -2.66 4.79 -6.16
N ALA A 51 -3.74 4.86 -6.92
CA ALA A 51 -5.05 4.54 -6.39
C ALA A 51 -5.03 3.05 -6.01
N PHE A 52 -5.23 2.76 -4.73
CA PHE A 52 -5.43 1.39 -4.30
C PHE A 52 -6.74 0.88 -4.93
N ASP A 53 -6.64 -0.11 -5.82
CA ASP A 53 -7.81 -0.69 -6.47
C ASP A 53 -8.53 -1.63 -5.49
N TRP A 54 -9.48 -1.05 -4.73
CA TRP A 54 -10.31 -1.78 -3.80
C TRP A 54 -11.21 -2.83 -4.48
N VAL A 55 -11.54 -2.64 -5.76
CA VAL A 55 -12.34 -3.60 -6.52
C VAL A 55 -11.51 -4.84 -6.83
N ASP A 56 -10.27 -4.68 -7.26
CA ASP A 56 -9.31 -5.78 -7.42
C ASP A 56 -9.06 -6.49 -6.08
N ALA A 57 -8.82 -5.72 -5.01
CA ALA A 57 -8.58 -6.30 -3.69
C ALA A 57 -9.77 -7.13 -3.18
N ALA A 58 -10.99 -6.59 -3.26
CA ALA A 58 -12.21 -7.31 -2.84
C ALA A 58 -12.45 -8.58 -3.67
N THR A 59 -12.17 -8.52 -4.98
CA THR A 59 -12.25 -9.68 -5.88
C THR A 59 -11.25 -10.76 -5.46
N ARG A 60 -9.99 -10.38 -5.22
CA ARG A 60 -8.94 -11.32 -4.78
C ARG A 60 -9.20 -11.91 -3.40
N VAL A 61 -9.73 -11.12 -2.46
CA VAL A 61 -10.17 -11.62 -1.13
C VAL A 61 -11.26 -12.68 -1.30
N SER A 62 -12.23 -12.43 -2.17
CA SER A 62 -13.33 -13.38 -2.42
C SER A 62 -12.83 -14.69 -3.05
N ILE A 63 -11.88 -14.62 -3.97
CA ILE A 63 -11.22 -15.80 -4.56
C ILE A 63 -10.51 -16.62 -3.49
N ILE A 64 -9.72 -15.97 -2.62
CA ILE A 64 -9.02 -16.64 -1.53
C ILE A 64 -10.00 -17.25 -0.53
N ALA A 65 -11.08 -16.56 -0.18
CA ALA A 65 -12.09 -17.08 0.73
C ALA A 65 -12.78 -18.34 0.18
N ASN A 66 -13.07 -18.37 -1.12
CA ASN A 66 -13.61 -19.57 -1.77
C ASN A 66 -12.59 -20.72 -1.78
N ALA A 67 -11.33 -20.44 -2.15
CA ALA A 67 -10.27 -21.44 -2.13
C ALA A 67 -10.01 -21.97 -0.71
N MET A 68 -10.09 -21.13 0.32
CA MET A 68 -10.02 -21.54 1.72
C MET A 68 -11.15 -22.50 2.09
N LYS A 69 -12.37 -22.23 1.63
CA LYS A 69 -13.53 -23.10 1.87
C LYS A 69 -13.31 -24.47 1.24
N ASP A 70 -12.87 -24.52 -0.01
CA ASP A 70 -12.57 -25.77 -0.72
C ASP A 70 -11.45 -26.56 -0.03
N LEU A 71 -10.45 -25.84 0.48
CA LEU A 71 -9.32 -26.41 1.20
C LEU A 71 -9.74 -27.02 2.55
N VAL A 72 -10.60 -26.35 3.30
CA VAL A 72 -11.18 -26.89 4.54
C VAL A 72 -11.97 -28.17 4.26
N SER A 73 -12.81 -28.18 3.23
CA SER A 73 -13.55 -29.40 2.84
C SER A 73 -12.62 -30.53 2.41
N SER A 74 -11.51 -30.23 1.73
CA SER A 74 -10.51 -31.23 1.34
C SER A 74 -9.78 -31.81 2.56
N PHE A 75 -9.50 -31.01 3.58
CA PHE A 75 -8.90 -31.46 4.84
C PHE A 75 -9.81 -32.45 5.57
N GLU A 76 -11.09 -32.13 5.70
CA GLU A 76 -12.08 -33.00 6.37
C GLU A 76 -12.24 -34.35 5.68
N GLY A 77 -12.02 -34.40 4.36
CA GLY A 77 -12.12 -35.61 3.56
C GLY A 77 -10.84 -36.46 3.49
N ALA A 78 -9.68 -35.92 3.85
CA ALA A 78 -8.39 -36.59 3.69
C ALA A 78 -8.23 -37.78 4.64
N LYS A 79 -7.97 -38.97 4.10
CA LYS A 79 -7.84 -40.22 4.87
C LYS A 79 -6.50 -40.93 4.64
N THR A 80 -5.79 -40.56 3.58
CA THR A 80 -4.52 -41.18 3.18
C THR A 80 -3.38 -40.18 3.24
N ALA A 81 -2.14 -40.67 3.37
CA ALA A 81 -0.94 -39.83 3.33
C ALA A 81 -0.84 -39.02 2.03
N ALA A 82 -1.22 -39.61 0.89
CA ALA A 82 -1.21 -38.95 -0.41
C ALA A 82 -2.21 -37.77 -0.48
N GLU A 83 -3.40 -37.91 0.11
CA GLU A 83 -4.39 -36.83 0.20
C GLU A 83 -3.93 -35.72 1.15
N ILE A 84 -3.29 -36.06 2.26
CA ILE A 84 -2.70 -35.09 3.20
C ILE A 84 -1.57 -34.30 2.51
N GLU A 85 -0.72 -34.96 1.73
CA GLU A 85 0.32 -34.30 0.96
C GLU A 85 -0.25 -33.36 -0.13
N ALA A 86 -1.33 -33.78 -0.80
CA ALA A 86 -2.03 -32.92 -1.75
C ALA A 86 -2.61 -31.67 -1.06
N PHE A 87 -3.30 -31.86 0.06
CA PHE A 87 -3.80 -30.76 0.89
C PHE A 87 -2.69 -29.77 1.29
N ASN A 88 -1.55 -30.27 1.78
CA ASN A 88 -0.45 -29.41 2.20
C ASN A 88 0.13 -28.59 1.03
N ARG A 89 0.21 -29.16 -0.17
CA ARG A 89 0.64 -28.42 -1.36
C ARG A 89 -0.33 -27.30 -1.72
N ASP A 90 -1.63 -27.59 -1.69
CA ASP A 90 -2.68 -26.63 -2.03
C ASP A 90 -2.78 -25.52 -0.98
N PHE A 91 -2.63 -25.87 0.31
CA PHE A 91 -2.55 -24.90 1.42
C PHE A 91 -1.37 -23.94 1.25
N GLU A 92 -0.17 -24.46 0.95
CA GLU A 92 1.01 -23.61 0.74
C GLU A 92 0.90 -22.73 -0.52
N ALA A 93 0.22 -23.22 -1.57
CA ALA A 93 -0.08 -22.40 -2.73
C ALA A 93 -1.02 -21.24 -2.37
N LEU A 94 -2.10 -21.52 -1.64
CA LEU A 94 -3.06 -20.52 -1.21
C LEU A 94 -2.46 -19.50 -0.25
N ARG A 95 -1.63 -19.96 0.69
CA ARG A 95 -0.90 -19.12 1.63
C ARG A 95 -0.03 -18.09 0.92
N ARG A 96 0.74 -18.51 -0.10
CA ARG A 96 1.59 -17.60 -0.88
C ARG A 96 0.79 -16.53 -1.61
N GLU A 97 -0.35 -16.89 -2.17
CA GLU A 97 -1.22 -15.92 -2.85
C GLU A 97 -1.87 -14.93 -1.86
N HIS A 98 -2.23 -15.42 -0.67
CA HIS A 98 -2.69 -14.58 0.43
C HIS A 98 -1.60 -13.59 0.88
N GLU A 99 -0.37 -14.03 1.10
CA GLU A 99 0.76 -13.17 1.48
C GLU A 99 0.99 -12.07 0.44
N LYS A 100 1.02 -12.40 -0.86
CA LYS A 100 1.11 -11.38 -1.94
C LYS A 100 -0.04 -10.37 -1.91
N LEU A 101 -1.25 -10.80 -1.58
CA LEU A 101 -2.40 -9.90 -1.48
C LEU A 101 -2.28 -8.99 -0.26
N VAL A 102 -1.85 -9.54 0.88
CA VAL A 102 -1.59 -8.77 2.09
C VAL A 102 -0.51 -7.73 1.83
N ASP A 103 0.62 -8.09 1.21
CA ASP A 103 1.67 -7.13 0.86
C ASP A 103 1.16 -6.06 -0.12
N LYS A 104 0.30 -6.43 -1.07
CA LYS A 104 -0.31 -5.46 -1.97
C LYS A 104 -1.24 -4.47 -1.23
N ILE A 105 -2.05 -4.94 -0.28
CA ILE A 105 -3.02 -4.12 0.48
C ILE A 105 -2.36 -3.31 1.63
N PHE A 106 -1.37 -3.92 2.27
CA PHE A 106 -0.82 -3.49 3.56
C PHE A 106 0.69 -3.27 3.53
N GLY A 107 1.42 -3.66 2.48
CA GLY A 107 2.88 -3.56 2.40
C GLY A 107 3.42 -2.13 2.34
N ASP A 108 2.60 -1.14 1.98
CA ASP A 108 2.93 0.28 2.15
C ASP A 108 2.72 0.76 3.62
N ARG A 109 2.06 -0.03 4.48
CA ARG A 109 1.72 0.38 5.87
C ARG A 109 2.83 0.16 6.89
N ASP A 110 3.96 -0.41 6.53
CA ASP A 110 5.19 -0.26 7.33
C ASP A 110 5.73 1.19 7.31
N GLY A 111 5.09 2.08 6.53
CA GLY A 111 5.47 3.48 6.39
C GLY A 111 4.38 4.53 6.59
N ARG A 112 3.33 4.27 7.39
CA ARG A 112 2.43 5.24 8.10
C ARG A 112 0.96 4.76 8.12
N ILE A 113 0.48 4.37 9.30
CA ILE A 113 -0.94 4.53 9.63
C ILE A 113 -1.11 5.99 10.06
N GLN A 114 -1.70 6.81 9.19
CA GLN A 114 -2.30 8.08 9.61
C GLN A 114 -3.58 7.75 10.37
N SER A 115 -3.52 7.89 11.70
CA SER A 115 -4.66 8.15 12.58
C SER A 115 -4.32 9.34 13.45
#